data_AF-A0A1H8X0E0-F1
#
_entry.id   AF-A0A1H8X0E0-F1
#
_cell.length_a   1.000
_cell.length_b   1.000
_cell.length_c   1.000
_cell.angle_alpha   90.00
_cell.angle_beta   90.00
_cell.angle_gamma   90.00
#
_symmetry.space_group_name_H-M   'P 1'
#
loop_
_entity.id
_entity.type
_entity.pdbx_description
1 polymer ?
#
loop_
_entity_poly.entity_id
_entity_poly.type
_entity_poly.pdbx_seq_one_letter_code
_entity_poly.pdbx_strand_id
1 'polypeptide(L)'
;MARERQMDNVIRPDFQRATRARDEAPGDVPRAGRTGSPAQYVRCYGEIGTHAVSLVRDRASPKGDVYQVVIDTPDGQIGPVGVEPATPDGMFDADRIGLAVVRTLELLARRPGDFDVA
;
A
#
# COMPACT_ATOMS: atom_id res chain seq x y z
N MET A 1 -22.40 -3.02 -18.36
CA MET A 1 -21.97 -2.51 -17.05
C MET A 1 -21.10 -3.58 -16.40
N ALA A 2 -19.79 -3.55 -16.62
CA ALA A 2 -18.88 -4.48 -15.97
C ALA A 2 -18.75 -4.07 -14.50
N ARG A 3 -19.17 -4.95 -13.57
CA ARG A 3 -18.87 -4.78 -12.15
C ARG A 3 -17.36 -4.98 -11.99
N GLU A 4 -16.66 -3.92 -11.64
CA GLU A 4 -15.29 -3.96 -11.15
C GLU A 4 -15.24 -5.02 -10.05
N ARG A 5 -14.42 -6.07 -10.23
CA ARG A 5 -14.23 -7.08 -9.19
C ARG A 5 -13.54 -6.36 -8.04
N GLN A 6 -14.29 -6.05 -6.99
CA GLN A 6 -13.75 -5.53 -5.76
C GLN A 6 -12.82 -6.60 -5.18
N MET A 7 -11.52 -6.45 -5.47
CA MET A 7 -10.48 -7.35 -4.99
C MET A 7 -10.35 -7.19 -3.48
N ASP A 8 -10.41 -8.30 -2.75
CA ASP A 8 -10.50 -8.39 -1.31
C ASP A 8 -9.17 -8.77 -0.65
N ASN A 9 -8.05 -8.29 -1.19
CA ASN A 9 -6.71 -8.49 -0.65
C ASN A 9 -6.51 -7.69 0.64
N VAL A 10 -7.08 -8.20 1.74
CA VAL A 10 -6.99 -7.60 3.07
C VAL A 10 -6.15 -8.48 3.98
N ILE A 11 -5.07 -7.92 4.51
CA ILE A 11 -4.24 -8.54 5.55
C ILE A 11 -4.78 -8.07 6.91
N ARG A 12 -5.03 -9.03 7.81
CA ARG A 12 -5.47 -8.81 9.20
C ARG A 12 -4.42 -9.37 10.16
N PRO A 13 -3.37 -8.60 10.49
CA PRO A 13 -2.31 -9.08 11.38
C PRO A 13 -2.86 -9.38 12.78
N ASP A 14 -2.40 -10.45 13.41
CA ASP A 14 -2.65 -10.69 14.84
C ASP A 14 -1.65 -9.87 15.68
N PHE A 15 -2.15 -8.80 16.31
CA PHE A 15 -1.37 -7.77 17.03
C PHE A 15 -0.68 -8.23 18.34
N GLN A 16 -0.47 -9.53 18.56
CA GLN A 16 -0.01 -10.04 19.85
C GLN A 16 1.52 -10.13 20.03
N ARG A 17 2.36 -9.50 19.19
CA ARG A 17 3.83 -9.73 19.27
C ARG A 17 4.80 -8.55 19.32
N ALA A 18 4.37 -7.29 19.34
CA ALA A 18 5.34 -6.17 19.27
C ALA A 18 5.28 -5.12 20.39
N THR A 19 4.74 -5.43 21.58
CA THR A 19 4.77 -4.53 22.75
C THR A 19 6.17 -4.29 23.34
N ARG A 20 7.25 -4.65 22.64
CA ARG A 20 8.65 -4.44 23.08
C ARG A 20 9.57 -4.07 21.93
N ALA A 21 9.40 -2.89 21.32
CA ALA A 21 10.51 -2.13 20.75
C ALA A 21 10.06 -0.69 20.56
N ARG A 22 10.76 0.21 21.25
CA ARG A 22 10.47 1.63 21.45
C ARG A 22 11.20 2.50 20.41
N ASP A 23 10.63 3.68 20.20
CA ASP A 23 11.27 4.99 19.94
C ASP A 23 11.76 5.37 18.52
N GLU A 24 10.96 6.29 17.93
CA GLU A 24 11.29 7.58 17.26
C GLU A 24 12.19 7.68 15.99
N ALA A 25 11.63 8.22 14.89
CA ALA A 25 12.20 9.32 14.06
C ALA A 25 11.20 9.83 12.97
N PRO A 26 11.36 11.04 12.37
CA PRO A 26 10.25 11.90 11.99
C PRO A 26 9.93 12.08 10.49
N GLY A 27 8.63 12.36 10.27
CA GLY A 27 7.95 13.22 9.28
C GLY A 27 8.55 13.50 7.90
N ASP A 28 7.78 13.17 6.85
CA ASP A 28 8.00 13.65 5.49
C ASP A 28 6.76 14.40 4.95
N VAL A 29 7.00 15.41 4.13
CA VAL A 29 6.05 16.48 3.72
C VAL A 29 4.96 16.01 2.74
N PRO A 30 3.70 16.49 2.84
CA PRO A 30 2.64 16.08 1.91
C PRO A 30 2.77 16.79 0.54
N ARG A 31 2.81 16.01 -0.55
CA ARG A 31 2.52 16.52 -1.91
C ARG A 31 1.01 16.57 -2.15
N ALA A 32 0.56 17.68 -2.74
CA ALA A 32 -0.86 18.02 -2.92
C ALA A 32 -1.64 16.94 -3.68
N GLY A 33 -2.74 16.48 -3.06
CA GLY A 33 -3.59 15.40 -3.56
C GLY A 33 -4.46 15.81 -4.75
N ARG A 34 -4.65 14.86 -5.67
CA ARG A 34 -5.67 14.94 -6.72
C ARG A 34 -7.05 14.82 -6.07
N THR A 35 -7.87 15.85 -6.23
CA THR A 35 -9.25 15.95 -5.74
C THR A 35 -10.14 14.88 -6.34
N GLY A 36 -10.72 14.01 -5.50
CA GLY A 36 -11.79 13.09 -5.95
C GLY A 36 -12.03 11.85 -5.10
N SER A 37 -11.11 11.47 -4.20
CA SER A 37 -11.30 10.29 -3.32
C SER A 37 -11.26 10.68 -1.85
N PRO A 38 -12.13 10.15 -0.97
CA PRO A 38 -12.05 10.34 0.48
C PRO A 38 -10.80 9.70 1.10
N ALA A 39 -9.99 9.03 0.29
CA ALA A 39 -8.75 8.41 0.68
C ALA A 39 -7.66 9.48 0.92
N GLN A 40 -7.13 9.52 2.13
CA GLN A 40 -6.07 10.44 2.53
C GLN A 40 -4.71 9.86 2.13
N TYR A 41 -3.97 10.58 1.28
CA TYR A 41 -2.60 10.21 0.96
C TYR A 41 -1.72 10.27 2.22
N VAL A 42 -0.97 9.20 2.48
CA VAL A 42 -0.08 9.10 3.65
C VAL A 42 1.37 9.33 3.24
N ARG A 43 1.91 8.52 2.30
CA ARG A 43 3.29 8.67 1.81
C ARG A 43 3.53 7.98 0.46
N CYS A 44 4.58 8.39 -0.24
CA CYS A 44 5.12 7.70 -1.41
C CYS A 44 6.26 6.78 -0.98
N TYR A 45 6.34 5.57 -1.54
CA TYR A 45 7.50 4.69 -1.36
C TYR A 45 8.50 4.79 -2.51
N GLY A 46 8.02 5.04 -3.73
CA GLY A 46 8.88 5.21 -4.90
C GLY A 46 8.19 4.85 -6.20
N GLU A 47 8.92 5.06 -7.30
CA GLU A 47 8.51 4.75 -8.66
C GLU A 47 9.51 3.78 -9.29
N ILE A 48 9.02 2.67 -9.88
CA ILE A 48 9.83 1.66 -10.56
C ILE A 48 9.26 1.45 -11.96
N GLY A 49 9.99 1.94 -12.96
CA GLY A 49 9.48 1.97 -14.34
C GLY A 49 8.22 2.83 -14.41
N THR A 50 7.11 2.23 -14.83
CA THR A 50 5.80 2.89 -14.90
C THR A 50 4.91 2.67 -13.66
N HIS A 51 5.42 2.00 -12.63
CA HIS A 51 4.66 1.67 -11.42
C HIS A 51 5.03 2.62 -10.28
N ALA A 52 4.06 3.32 -9.72
CA ALA A 52 4.23 4.16 -8.54
C ALA A 52 3.60 3.47 -7.32
N VAL A 53 4.35 3.33 -6.23
CA VAL A 53 3.88 2.66 -5.00
C VAL A 53 3.65 3.69 -3.91
N SER A 54 2.45 3.70 -3.33
CA SER A 54 2.09 4.65 -2.28
C SER A 54 1.25 4.02 -1.16
N LEU A 55 1.25 4.69 -0.01
CA LEU A 55 0.36 4.40 1.10
C LEU A 55 -0.75 5.44 1.15
N VAL A 56 -1.98 4.94 1.23
CA VAL A 56 -3.19 5.74 1.35
C VAL A 56 -3.98 5.24 2.56
N ARG A 57 -4.69 6.13 3.26
CA ARG A 57 -5.65 5.77 4.30
C ARG A 57 -7.06 5.99 3.76
N ASP A 58 -7.81 4.92 3.58
CA ASP A 58 -9.20 4.99 3.16
C ASP A 58 -10.11 4.93 4.38
N ARG A 59 -10.77 6.06 4.67
CA ARG A 59 -11.72 6.19 5.77
C ARG A 59 -13.17 5.98 5.34
N ALA A 60 -13.44 5.89 4.04
CA ALA A 60 -14.79 5.77 3.50
C ALA A 60 -15.11 4.36 3.01
N SER A 61 -14.15 3.45 3.04
CA SER A 61 -14.36 2.05 2.73
C SER A 61 -15.55 1.47 3.51
N PRO A 62 -16.46 0.70 2.87
CA PRO A 62 -17.50 -0.05 3.57
C PRO A 62 -16.96 -1.01 4.63
N LYS A 63 -15.67 -1.39 4.53
CA LYS A 63 -14.98 -2.24 5.51
C LYS A 63 -14.43 -1.47 6.71
N GLY A 64 -14.54 -0.14 6.71
CA GLY A 64 -14.02 0.75 7.77
C GLY A 64 -12.65 1.35 7.44
N ASP A 65 -12.07 2.02 8.44
CA ASP A 65 -10.79 2.73 8.32
C ASP A 65 -9.62 1.76 8.08
N VAL A 66 -9.00 1.87 6.90
CA VAL A 66 -8.00 0.91 6.39
C VAL A 66 -6.79 1.64 5.79
N TYR A 67 -5.59 1.10 6.03
CA TYR A 67 -4.40 1.50 5.28
C TYR A 67 -4.30 0.68 4.00
N GLN A 68 -4.03 1.31 2.86
CA GLN A 68 -3.94 0.67 1.56
C GLN A 68 -2.59 0.95 0.92
N VAL A 69 -1.84 -0.12 0.61
CA VAL A 69 -0.70 -0.03 -0.30
C VAL A 69 -1.23 -0.13 -1.72
N VAL A 70 -1.01 0.93 -2.47
CA VAL A 70 -1.54 1.15 -3.82
C VAL A 70 -0.39 1.10 -4.82
N ILE A 71 -0.62 0.49 -5.97
CA ILE A 71 0.29 0.52 -7.11
C ILE A 71 -0.44 1.18 -8.29
N ASP A 72 -0.02 2.39 -8.64
CA ASP A 72 -0.53 3.12 -9.79
C ASP A 72 0.30 2.80 -11.03
N THR A 73 -0.38 2.68 -12.17
CA THR A 73 0.20 2.43 -13.50
C THR A 73 -0.43 3.38 -14.53
N PRO A 74 0.10 3.49 -15.76
CA PRO A 74 -0.50 4.30 -16.80
C PRO A 74 -1.92 3.84 -17.17
N ASP A 75 -2.21 2.54 -17.03
CA ASP A 75 -3.50 1.94 -17.38
C ASP A 75 -4.51 1.95 -16.22
N GLY A 76 -4.12 2.50 -15.06
CA GLY A 76 -4.95 2.58 -13.88
C GLY A 76 -4.27 2.02 -12.65
N GLN A 77 -5.06 1.60 -11.67
CA GLN A 77 -4.58 1.14 -10.38
C GLN A 77 -4.65 -0.38 -10.27
N ILE A 78 -3.56 -1.02 -9.83
CA ILE A 78 -3.58 -2.44 -9.46
C ILE A 78 -4.22 -2.54 -8.07
N GLY A 79 -5.08 -3.54 -7.87
CA GLY A 79 -5.89 -3.73 -6.66
C GLY A 79 -5.05 -3.58 -5.37
N PRO A 80 -5.44 -2.68 -4.45
CA PRO A 80 -4.62 -2.35 -3.29
C PRO A 80 -4.55 -3.51 -2.30
N VAL A 81 -3.46 -3.53 -1.53
CA VAL A 81 -3.35 -4.38 -0.33
C VAL A 81 -3.85 -3.58 0.86
N GLY A 82 -4.99 -3.98 1.42
CA GLY A 82 -5.58 -3.37 2.61
C GLY A 82 -4.99 -3.96 3.90
N VAL A 83 -4.72 -3.12 4.89
CA VAL A 83 -4.28 -3.50 6.24
C VAL A 83 -5.28 -2.96 7.24
N GLU A 84 -5.99 -3.88 7.90
CA GLU A 84 -7.03 -3.58 8.89
C GLU A 84 -6.60 -4.04 10.29
N PRO A 85 -6.94 -3.28 11.35
CA PRO A 85 -7.48 -1.92 11.36
C PRO A 85 -6.39 -0.84 11.14
N ALA A 86 -6.81 0.40 10.82
CA ALA A 86 -5.91 1.56 10.70
C ALA A 86 -5.39 2.09 12.05
N THR A 87 -4.60 1.26 12.75
CA THR A 87 -3.88 1.58 14.00
C THR A 87 -2.41 1.91 13.72
N PRO A 88 -1.64 2.45 14.69
CA PRO A 88 -0.19 2.63 14.53
C PRO A 88 0.55 1.34 14.13
N ASP A 89 0.15 0.19 14.68
CA ASP A 89 0.72 -1.11 14.29
C ASP A 89 0.33 -1.48 12.85
N GLY A 90 -0.91 -1.20 12.43
CA GLY A 90 -1.34 -1.38 11.05
C GLY A 90 -0.59 -0.47 10.07
N MET A 91 -0.27 0.76 10.47
CA MET A 91 0.58 1.67 9.70
C MET A 91 1.98 1.09 9.55
N PHE A 92 2.54 0.59 10.64
CA PHE A 92 3.85 -0.02 10.68
C PHE A 92 3.93 -1.22 9.72
N ASP A 93 2.92 -2.09 9.71
CA ASP A 93 2.86 -3.24 8.80
C ASP A 93 2.63 -2.82 7.34
N ALA A 94 1.77 -1.83 7.09
CA ALA A 94 1.56 -1.26 5.76
C ALA A 94 2.86 -0.64 5.20
N ASP A 95 3.71 -0.07 6.06
CA ASP A 95 5.04 0.43 5.68
C ASP A 95 5.96 -0.69 5.19
N ARG A 96 6.04 -1.80 5.95
CA ARG A 96 6.81 -2.98 5.53
C ARG A 96 6.29 -3.56 4.21
N ILE A 97 4.98 -3.62 4.02
CA ILE A 97 4.37 -4.11 2.77
C ILE A 97 4.73 -3.19 1.61
N GLY A 98 4.62 -1.87 1.76
CA GLY A 98 5.00 -0.90 0.74
C GLY A 98 6.46 -1.05 0.30
N LEU A 99 7.37 -1.18 1.27
CA LEU A 99 8.80 -1.40 1.00
C LEU A 99 9.07 -2.76 0.30
N ALA A 100 8.36 -3.82 0.72
CA ALA A 100 8.48 -5.14 0.09
C ALA A 100 7.99 -5.12 -1.37
N VAL A 101 6.89 -4.41 -1.66
CA VAL A 101 6.37 -4.22 -3.02
C VAL A 101 7.39 -3.46 -3.88
N VAL A 102 7.92 -2.34 -3.39
CA VAL A 102 8.98 -1.59 -4.09
C VAL A 102 10.15 -2.50 -4.44
N ARG A 103 10.67 -3.24 -3.45
CA ARG A 103 11.81 -4.14 -3.69
C ARG A 103 11.49 -5.24 -4.70
N THR A 104 10.27 -5.77 -4.66
CA THR A 104 9.83 -6.78 -5.62
C THR A 104 9.79 -6.21 -7.03
N LEU A 105 9.20 -5.02 -7.23
CA LEU A 105 9.16 -4.34 -8.52
C LEU A 105 10.57 -4.06 -9.06
N GLU A 106 11.51 -3.64 -8.20
CA GLU A 106 12.92 -3.47 -8.60
C GLU A 106 13.55 -4.76 -9.13
N LEU A 107 13.26 -5.91 -8.50
CA LEU A 107 13.77 -7.21 -8.94
C LEU A 107 13.16 -7.62 -10.29
N LEU A 108 11.85 -7.40 -10.46
CA LEU A 108 11.14 -7.67 -11.71
C LEU A 108 11.67 -6.79 -12.86
N ALA A 109 11.89 -5.50 -12.60
CA ALA A 109 12.41 -4.56 -13.60
C ALA A 109 13.82 -4.95 -14.08
N ARG A 110 14.62 -5.62 -13.24
CA ARG A 110 15.96 -6.11 -13.58
C ARG A 110 15.96 -7.46 -14.30
N ARG A 111 14.82 -8.14 -14.40
CA ARG A 111 14.67 -9.47 -15.02
C ARG A 111 13.40 -9.55 -15.90
N PRO A 112 13.35 -8.85 -17.04
CA PRO A 112 12.24 -9.01 -17.97
C PRO A 112 12.28 -10.42 -18.58
N GLY A 113 11.45 -11.34 -18.08
CA GLY A 113 11.17 -12.64 -18.72
C GLY A 113 11.44 -13.92 -17.91
N ASP A 114 11.85 -13.85 -16.65
CA ASP A 114 12.32 -15.03 -15.89
C ASP A 114 11.50 -15.31 -14.62
N PHE A 115 10.17 -15.33 -14.77
CA PHE A 115 9.24 -15.75 -13.73
C PHE A 115 8.15 -16.63 -14.33
N ASP A 116 8.52 -17.86 -14.72
CA ASP A 116 7.56 -18.95 -14.81
C ASP A 116 7.17 -19.34 -13.37
N VAL A 117 6.00 -18.87 -12.93
CA VAL A 117 5.36 -19.42 -11.74
C VAL A 117 4.67 -20.69 -12.21
N ALA A 118 5.36 -21.82 -12.01
CA ALA A 118 4.86 -23.17 -12.26
C ALA A 118 3.60 -23.51 -11.46
#